data_AF-G8TKV6-F1
#
_entry.id   AF-G8TKV6-F1
#
_cell.length_a   1.000
_cell.length_b   1.000
_cell.length_c   1.000
_cell.angle_alpha   90.00
_cell.angle_beta   90.00
_cell.angle_gamma   90.00
#
_symmetry.space_group_name_H-M   'P 1'
#
loop_
_entity.id
_entity.type
_entity.pdbx_description
1 polymer ?
#
loop_
_entity_poly.entity_id
_entity_poly.type
_entity_poly.pdbx_seq_one_letter_code
_entity_poly.pdbx_strand_id
1 'polypeptide(L)'
;MKNETRENFGSTAPLTMAALETLKKRGFRYVQVKGFTADKRLDYMEPRYLVLIPIMALPVDSGKVEIYESINSKLLQDWASHPGDGMKVLISIDKKRSNETGI
;
A
#
# COMPACT_ATOMS: atom_id res chain seq x y z
N MET A 1 14.80 21.27 15.74
CA MET A 1 14.07 21.11 14.46
C MET A 1 12.59 21.34 14.78
N LYS A 2 11.94 22.30 14.13
CA LYS A 2 10.53 22.65 14.39
C LYS A 2 9.65 21.58 13.74
N ASN A 3 8.80 20.90 14.53
CA ASN A 3 7.85 19.92 14.04
C ASN A 3 6.69 20.65 13.34
N GLU A 4 6.80 20.88 12.03
CA GLU A 4 5.83 21.66 11.25
C GLU A 4 4.64 20.85 10.71
N THR A 5 4.46 19.58 11.07
CA THR A 5 3.45 18.70 10.47
C THR A 5 2.27 18.37 11.38
N ARG A 6 1.60 19.37 11.95
CA ARG A 6 0.22 19.20 12.44
C ARG A 6 -0.73 19.92 11.49
N GLU A 7 -1.04 19.29 10.37
CA GLU A 7 -2.23 19.68 9.60
C GLU A 7 -3.47 19.48 10.51
N ASN A 8 -4.27 20.54 10.65
CA ASN A 8 -5.46 20.51 11.48
C ASN A 8 -6.66 20.11 10.60
N PHE A 9 -7.02 18.81 10.61
CA PHE A 9 -8.11 18.25 9.78
C PHE A 9 -9.52 18.53 10.31
N GLY A 10 -9.65 19.32 11.38
CA GLY A 10 -10.92 19.55 12.06
C GLY A 10 -11.48 18.27 12.71
N SER A 11 -12.80 18.21 12.90
CA SER A 11 -13.47 17.03 13.45
C SER A 11 -13.57 15.92 12.41
N THR A 12 -13.02 14.74 12.72
CA THR A 12 -13.18 13.53 11.91
C THR A 12 -14.48 12.80 12.28
N ALA A 13 -15.18 12.27 11.28
CA ALA A 13 -16.34 11.40 11.46
C ALA A 13 -16.09 10.03 10.79
N PRO A 14 -16.74 8.95 11.25
CA PRO A 14 -16.66 7.65 10.58
C PRO A 14 -17.11 7.73 9.11
N LEU A 15 -16.40 7.05 8.22
CA LEU A 15 -16.82 6.88 6.84
C LEU A 15 -18.01 5.92 6.78
N THR A 16 -19.16 6.40 6.29
CA THR A 16 -20.37 5.60 6.10
C THR A 16 -20.88 5.73 4.66
N MET A 17 -21.77 4.83 4.23
CA MET A 17 -22.40 4.95 2.91
C MET A 17 -23.18 6.25 2.75
N ALA A 18 -23.88 6.71 3.79
CA ALA A 18 -24.57 8.00 3.78
C ALA A 18 -23.60 9.18 3.61
N ALA A 19 -22.41 9.11 4.21
CA ALA A 19 -21.37 10.12 4.03
C ALA A 19 -20.82 10.11 2.60
N LEU A 20 -20.56 8.93 2.02
CA LEU A 20 -20.12 8.80 0.63
C LEU A 20 -21.15 9.35 -0.37
N GLU A 21 -22.43 9.01 -0.21
CA GLU A 21 -23.49 9.50 -1.08
C GLU A 21 -23.66 11.02 -0.97
N THR A 22 -23.51 11.57 0.23
CA THR A 22 -23.47 13.04 0.44
C THR A 22 -22.30 13.68 -0.32
N LEU A 23 -21.10 13.09 -0.24
CA LEU A 23 -19.92 13.60 -0.96
C LEU A 23 -20.13 13.58 -2.48
N LYS A 24 -20.68 12.48 -3.02
CA LYS A 24 -21.02 12.37 -4.45
C LYS A 24 -22.04 13.43 -4.87
N LYS A 25 -23.13 13.60 -4.11
CA LYS A 25 -24.17 14.61 -4.38
C LYS A 25 -23.62 16.03 -4.36
N ARG A 26 -22.61 16.30 -3.53
CA ARG A 26 -21.89 17.58 -3.46
C ARG A 26 -20.85 17.77 -4.56
N GLY A 27 -20.70 16.80 -5.46
CA GLY A 27 -19.81 16.89 -6.63
C GLY A 27 -18.37 16.46 -6.39
N PHE A 28 -18.04 15.93 -5.20
CA PHE A 28 -16.71 15.36 -4.95
C PHE A 28 -16.58 14.02 -5.66
N ARG A 29 -15.46 13.83 -6.38
CA ARG A 29 -15.19 12.62 -7.19
C ARG A 29 -14.05 11.76 -6.66
N TYR A 30 -13.17 12.34 -5.87
CA TYR A 30 -11.98 11.69 -5.33
C TYR A 30 -11.83 12.04 -3.85
N VAL A 31 -11.21 11.14 -3.10
CA VAL A 31 -10.77 11.37 -1.72
C VAL A 31 -9.26 11.17 -1.66
N GLN A 32 -8.57 12.01 -0.89
CA GLN A 32 -7.17 11.77 -0.57
C GLN A 32 -7.11 10.84 0.64
N VAL A 33 -6.44 9.69 0.49
CA VAL A 33 -6.18 8.78 1.61
C VAL A 33 -4.84 9.19 2.23
N LYS A 34 -4.83 9.43 3.55
CA LYS A 34 -3.63 9.75 4.34
C LYS A 34 -3.53 8.76 5.50
N GLY A 35 -2.35 8.15 5.67
CA GLY A 35 -2.04 7.29 6.81
C GLY A 35 -1.61 8.12 8.02
N PHE A 36 -2.00 7.69 9.22
CA PHE A 36 -1.61 8.34 10.47
C PHE A 36 -1.16 7.30 11.48
N THR A 37 -0.17 7.66 12.29
CA THR A 37 0.23 6.89 13.46
C THR A 37 -0.87 6.92 14.54
N ALA A 38 -0.80 6.03 15.53
CA ALA A 38 -1.77 5.96 16.63
C ALA A 38 -1.90 7.29 17.41
N ASP A 39 -0.84 8.11 17.46
CA ASP A 39 -0.85 9.45 18.07
C ASP A 39 -1.29 10.56 17.11
N LYS A 40 -1.92 10.20 15.98
CA LYS A 40 -2.52 11.10 14.97
C LYS A 40 -1.51 12.03 14.30
N ARG A 41 -0.24 11.64 14.22
CA ARG A 41 0.73 12.32 13.36
C ARG A 41 0.59 11.77 11.96
N LEU A 42 0.76 12.65 10.97
CA LEU A 42 0.75 12.23 9.59
C LEU A 42 1.94 11.30 9.39
N ASP A 43 1.64 10.04 9.10
CA ASP A 43 2.65 9.06 8.79
C ASP A 43 2.90 9.22 7.29
N TYR A 44 3.89 10.05 6.94
CA TYR A 44 4.55 9.86 5.66
C TYR A 44 5.30 8.53 5.81
N MET A 45 4.57 7.43 5.65
CA MET A 45 5.10 6.12 5.31
C MET A 45 5.75 6.28 3.93
N GLU A 46 6.85 7.01 3.83
CA GLU A 46 7.75 6.93 2.69
C GLU A 46 8.43 5.57 2.90
N PRO A 47 7.96 4.50 2.22
CA PRO A 47 8.46 3.17 2.48
C PRO A 47 9.92 3.22 2.06
N ARG A 48 10.85 2.98 3.00
CA ARG A 48 12.27 2.91 2.66
C ARG A 48 12.53 1.85 1.60
N TYR A 49 11.66 0.85 1.53
CA TYR A 49 11.60 -0.13 0.46
C TYR A 49 10.21 -0.79 0.40
N LEU A 50 9.87 -1.36 -0.76
CA LEU A 50 8.81 -2.36 -0.92
C LEU A 50 9.43 -3.75 -1.00
N VAL A 51 8.72 -4.76 -0.52
CA VAL A 51 9.06 -6.17 -0.72
C VAL A 51 7.93 -6.85 -1.47
N LEU A 52 8.24 -7.35 -2.67
CA LEU A 52 7.34 -8.18 -3.47
C LEU A 52 7.46 -9.62 -2.98
N ILE A 53 6.32 -10.23 -2.63
CA ILE A 53 6.25 -11.62 -2.20
C ILE A 53 5.61 -12.41 -3.35
N PRO A 54 6.36 -13.29 -4.06
CA PRO A 54 5.78 -14.10 -5.13
C PRO A 54 4.73 -15.07 -4.57
N ILE A 55 3.57 -15.13 -5.23
CA ILE A 55 2.49 -16.07 -4.92
C ILE A 55 2.04 -16.77 -6.19
N MET A 56 1.59 -18.02 -6.08
CA MET A 56 1.16 -18.81 -7.26
C MET A 56 -0.30 -18.55 -7.67
N ALA A 57 -1.14 -18.15 -6.72
CA ALA A 57 -2.56 -17.88 -6.95
C ALA A 57 -3.05 -16.80 -5.98
N LEU A 58 -4.07 -16.03 -6.40
CA LEU A 58 -4.73 -15.08 -5.53
C LEU A 58 -5.47 -15.82 -4.41
N PRO A 59 -5.41 -15.34 -3.16
CA PRO A 59 -6.17 -15.96 -2.08
C PRO A 59 -7.67 -15.86 -2.34
N VAL A 60 -8.37 -16.93 -1.97
CA VAL A 60 -9.83 -17.07 -2.14
C VAL A 60 -10.60 -16.37 -1.01
N ASP A 61 -9.96 -16.17 0.14
CA ASP A 61 -10.54 -15.53 1.32
C ASP A 61 -10.43 -14.00 1.25
N SER A 62 -11.58 -13.31 1.24
CA SER A 62 -11.68 -11.84 1.22
C SER A 62 -11.48 -11.18 2.59
N GLY A 63 -11.20 -11.95 3.65
CA GLY A 63 -11.05 -11.44 5.02
C GLY A 63 -9.83 -10.52 5.25
N LYS A 64 -8.90 -10.45 4.30
CA LYS A 64 -7.74 -9.54 4.33
C LYS A 64 -7.70 -8.70 3.06
N VAL A 65 -7.78 -7.38 3.23
CA VAL A 65 -7.59 -6.44 2.12
C VAL A 65 -6.08 -6.27 1.90
N GLU A 66 -5.55 -7.00 0.93
CA GLU A 66 -4.17 -6.87 0.48
C GLU A 66 -4.13 -6.37 -0.97
N ILE A 67 -2.98 -5.86 -1.42
CA ILE A 67 -2.79 -5.36 -2.78
C ILE A 67 -1.97 -6.40 -3.54
N TYR A 68 -2.57 -6.93 -4.61
CA TYR A 68 -1.92 -7.89 -5.50
C TYR A 68 -1.67 -7.24 -6.86
N GLU A 69 -0.55 -7.57 -7.45
CA GLU A 69 -0.20 -7.12 -8.80
C GLU A 69 0.28 -8.31 -9.64
N SER A 70 -0.08 -8.31 -10.92
CA SER A 70 0.32 -9.34 -11.87
C SER A 70 1.82 -9.25 -12.16
N ILE A 71 2.49 -10.40 -12.31
CA ILE A 71 3.90 -10.47 -12.72
C ILE A 71 4.14 -9.84 -14.10
N ASN A 72 3.11 -9.80 -14.95
CA ASN A 72 3.16 -9.18 -16.27
C ASN A 72 2.75 -7.70 -16.26
N SER A 73 2.56 -7.09 -15.09
CA SER A 73 2.14 -5.68 -15.01
C SER A 73 3.22 -4.75 -15.56
N LYS A 74 2.78 -3.70 -16.26
CA LYS A 74 3.69 -2.65 -16.74
C LYS A 74 4.40 -1.95 -15.58
N LEU A 75 3.70 -1.76 -14.46
CA LEU A 75 4.26 -1.15 -13.25
C LEU A 75 5.51 -1.90 -12.74
N LEU A 76 5.43 -3.22 -12.61
CA LEU A 76 6.58 -4.02 -12.16
C LEU A 76 7.72 -4.02 -13.18
N GLN A 77 7.41 -4.02 -14.48
CA GLN A 77 8.42 -3.89 -15.54
C GLN A 77 9.13 -2.54 -15.50
N ASP A 78 8.37 -1.46 -15.30
CA ASP A 78 8.89 -0.09 -15.20
C ASP A 78 9.80 0.06 -13.96
N TRP A 79 9.39 -0.49 -12.81
CA TRP A 79 10.21 -0.53 -11.59
C TRP A 79 11.48 -1.37 -11.77
N ALA A 80 11.38 -2.53 -12.41
CA ALA A 80 12.53 -3.40 -12.67
C ALA A 80 13.54 -2.76 -13.64
N SER A 81 13.09 -1.88 -14.54
CA SER A 81 13.95 -1.17 -15.49
C SER A 81 14.74 -0.02 -14.85
N HIS A 82 14.33 0.44 -13.65
CA HIS A 82 14.94 1.58 -12.95
C HIS A 82 15.18 1.28 -11.46
N PRO A 83 15.97 0.25 -11.10
CA PRO A 83 16.05 -0.28 -9.73
C PRO A 83 16.71 0.65 -8.69
N GLY A 84 17.27 1.78 -9.12
CA GLY A 84 17.92 2.79 -8.26
C GLY A 84 17.19 4.13 -8.19
N ASP A 85 16.13 4.32 -8.98
CA ASP A 85 15.42 5.59 -9.07
C ASP A 85 14.26 5.61 -8.07
N GLY A 86 14.40 6.37 -6.99
CA GLY A 86 13.36 6.55 -5.98
C GLY A 86 13.27 5.40 -4.98
N MET A 87 12.08 4.82 -4.82
CA MET A 87 11.77 3.84 -3.78
C MET A 87 12.40 2.48 -4.10
N LYS A 88 13.18 1.92 -3.16
CA LYS A 88 13.84 0.63 -3.36
C LYS A 88 12.80 -0.51 -3.39
N VAL A 89 12.72 -1.25 -4.49
CA VAL A 89 11.84 -2.42 -4.60
C VAL A 89 12.67 -3.70 -4.49
N LEU A 90 12.31 -4.58 -3.56
CA LEU A 90 12.96 -5.86 -3.30
C LEU A 90 12.02 -7.00 -3.65
N ILE A 91 12.55 -8.17 -4.00
CA ILE A 91 11.77 -9.40 -4.14
C ILE A 91 12.19 -10.40 -3.07
N SER A 92 11.22 -11.00 -2.40
CA SER A 92 11.47 -12.06 -1.42
C SER A 92 11.87 -13.34 -2.15
N ILE A 93 13.08 -13.83 -1.89
CA ILE A 93 13.54 -15.15 -2.32
C ILE A 93 13.44 -16.11 -1.13
N ASP A 94 12.52 -17.07 -1.20
CA ASP A 94 12.44 -18.11 -0.18
C ASP A 94 13.74 -18.94 -0.16
N LYS A 95 14.47 -18.90 0.96
CA LYS A 95 15.63 -19.77 1.20
C LYS A 95 15.26 -21.24 1.49
N LYS A 96 13.96 -21.59 1.49
CA LYS A 96 13.47 -22.95 1.79
C LYS A 96 12.79 -23.58 0.58
N ARG A 97 13.59 -24.01 -0.41
CA ARG A 97 13.20 -25.04 -1.40
C ARG A 97 14.41 -25.72 -2.06
N SER A 98 15.51 -25.90 -1.32
CA SER A 98 16.71 -26.59 -1.81
C SER A 98 17.19 -27.76 -0.95
N ASN A 99 16.40 -28.21 0.04
CA ASN A 99 16.69 -29.41 0.84
C ASN A 99 15.51 -30.42 0.89
N GLU A 100 14.71 -30.49 -0.17
CA GLU A 100 13.77 -31.60 -0.38
C GLU A 100 13.96 -32.15 -1.79
N THR A 101 15.10 -32.80 -1.99
CA THR A 101 15.21 -33.90 -2.94
C THR A 101 15.76 -35.08 -2.15
N GLY A 102 14.83 -35.83 -1.58
CA GLY A 102 15.08 -37.18 -1.10
C GLY A 102 14.34 -38.14 -2.01
N ILE A 103 15.01 -38.58 -3.08
CA ILE A 103 15.15 -39.98 -3.48
C ILE A 103 16.56 -40.11 -4.04
#